data_AF-A0A2I1HPG8-F1
#
_entry.id   AF-A0A2I1HPG8-F1
#
_cell.length_a   1.000
_cell.length_b   1.000
_cell.length_c   1.000
_cell.angle_alpha   90.00
_cell.angle_beta   90.00
_cell.angle_gamma   90.00
#
_symmetry.space_group_name_H-M   'P 1'
#
loop_
_entity.id
_entity.type
_entity.pdbx_description
1 polymer ?
#
loop_
_entity_poly.entity_id
_entity_poly.type
_entity_poly.pdbx_seq_one_letter_code
_entity_poly.pdbx_strand_id
1 'polypeptide(L)'
;KTSSTDTSPELKEKVAKAEKYLKTELGKKAEQTIVQEIQKTVTKEEITKVIEIQNKEGSYEKISDKITEKLGEITTENISSSVHITDEHVKKFDTKVWNTFITIAYCNKVLRKQQSKVTTPNEKALTWLHTQIKDEKLVKEVLESCEKLVVEKASNKKKESSWPSLSTSLTGWGSIQYTADTVSSTLVNLKSKTTPETTKKIVENQKPDGSIKLDKTVSDQIIISSDKIQSSIQTYAKKYLIEELRDEKLVEELLTTSEKIIVEQSVKKKEKDAVATVKSSTTTEKAIEIVSSQNKDGSLELPDTVSKELDVESNESLVSSIKYYFCNLREKSPDNKKLLDAAITLSFLRKTSSTDTSLELKEKVAKAEKYLRTELGSDDKIEKLLKTTDTVVVEHATKK
;
A
#
# COMPACT_ATOMS: atom_id res chain seq x y z
N LYS A 1 50.68 8.03 -7.52
CA LYS A 1 49.94 7.96 -8.80
C LYS A 1 49.62 6.49 -9.05
N THR A 2 48.44 6.02 -8.67
CA THR A 2 47.80 4.79 -9.18
C THR A 2 46.33 4.87 -8.77
N SER A 3 45.51 5.32 -9.71
CA SER A 3 44.06 5.17 -9.63
C SER A 3 43.74 3.67 -9.76
N SER A 4 42.89 3.14 -8.91
CA SER A 4 42.24 1.85 -9.19
C SER A 4 40.75 1.98 -8.94
N THR A 5 40.10 2.68 -9.86
CA THR A 5 38.70 2.44 -10.21
C THR A 5 38.65 1.21 -11.10
N ASP A 6 38.95 0.05 -10.54
CA ASP A 6 38.74 -1.23 -11.23
C ASP A 6 37.71 -2.04 -10.45
N THR A 7 36.50 -1.50 -10.36
CA THR A 7 35.31 -2.33 -10.14
C THR A 7 35.23 -3.31 -11.29
N SER A 8 35.49 -4.60 -10.99
CA SER A 8 35.36 -5.73 -11.89
C SER A 8 34.10 -5.58 -12.78
N PRO A 9 34.19 -5.84 -14.09
CA PRO A 9 33.05 -5.76 -15.02
C PRO A 9 31.79 -6.46 -14.50
N GLU A 10 31.99 -7.57 -13.78
CA GLU A 10 30.95 -8.33 -13.12
C GLU A 10 30.12 -7.50 -12.13
N LEU A 11 30.75 -6.64 -11.32
CA LEU A 11 30.05 -5.82 -10.31
C LEU A 11 29.19 -4.73 -10.94
N LYS A 12 29.64 -4.13 -12.05
CA LYS A 12 28.87 -3.12 -12.79
C LYS A 12 27.62 -3.72 -13.42
N GLU A 13 27.73 -4.92 -13.98
CA GLU A 13 26.60 -5.65 -14.57
C GLU A 13 25.52 -5.99 -13.53
N LYS A 14 25.94 -6.38 -12.32
CA LYS A 14 25.06 -6.76 -11.22
C LYS A 14 24.26 -5.57 -10.68
N VAL A 15 24.87 -4.39 -10.55
CA VAL A 15 24.19 -3.15 -10.13
C VAL A 15 23.15 -2.70 -11.16
N ALA A 16 23.51 -2.69 -12.45
CA ALA A 16 22.59 -2.31 -13.52
C ALA A 16 21.34 -3.20 -13.57
N LYS A 17 21.49 -4.50 -13.26
CA LYS A 17 20.37 -5.45 -13.20
C LYS A 17 19.39 -5.16 -12.06
N ALA A 18 19.90 -4.74 -10.89
CA ALA A 18 19.09 -4.37 -9.74
C ALA A 18 18.33 -3.05 -9.94
N GLU A 19 19.00 -2.03 -10.48
CA GLU A 19 18.37 -0.75 -10.85
C GLU A 19 17.24 -0.94 -11.87
N LYS A 20 17.48 -1.81 -12.87
CA LYS A 20 16.46 -2.19 -13.85
C LYS A 20 15.23 -2.78 -13.17
N TYR A 21 15.41 -3.75 -12.26
CA TYR A 21 14.29 -4.39 -11.55
C TYR A 21 13.45 -3.40 -10.72
N LEU A 22 14.10 -2.52 -9.96
CA LEU A 22 13.45 -1.48 -9.17
C LEU A 22 12.64 -0.52 -10.05
N LYS A 23 13.21 -0.07 -11.17
CA LYS A 23 12.57 0.88 -12.08
C LYS A 23 11.39 0.25 -12.83
N THR A 24 11.49 -1.02 -13.25
CA THR A 24 10.44 -1.65 -14.05
C THR A 24 9.35 -2.34 -13.25
N GLU A 25 9.64 -3.10 -12.20
CA GLU A 25 8.59 -3.94 -11.56
C GLU A 25 7.87 -3.22 -10.41
N LEU A 26 8.61 -2.49 -9.58
CA LEU A 26 8.00 -1.73 -8.49
C LEU A 26 7.31 -0.45 -8.99
N GLY A 27 7.91 0.24 -9.98
CA GLY A 27 7.31 1.41 -10.64
C GLY A 27 5.94 1.10 -11.25
N LYS A 28 5.86 0.04 -12.08
CA LYS A 28 4.59 -0.40 -12.71
C LYS A 28 3.51 -0.72 -11.68
N LYS A 29 3.86 -1.34 -10.54
CA LYS A 29 2.90 -1.72 -9.50
C LYS A 29 2.33 -0.50 -8.77
N ALA A 30 3.14 0.53 -8.54
CA ALA A 30 2.70 1.80 -7.96
C ALA A 30 1.77 2.56 -8.91
N GLU A 31 2.15 2.66 -10.18
CA GLU A 31 1.36 3.26 -11.26
C GLU A 31 -0.02 2.60 -11.41
N GLN A 32 -0.08 1.27 -11.40
CA GLN A 32 -1.33 0.52 -11.47
C GLN A 32 -2.27 0.82 -10.29
N THR A 33 -1.70 0.97 -9.08
CA THR A 33 -2.46 1.28 -7.87
C THR A 33 -3.09 2.68 -7.96
N ILE A 34 -2.35 3.66 -8.50
CA ILE A 34 -2.86 5.04 -8.66
C ILE A 34 -4.03 5.08 -9.66
N VAL A 35 -3.91 4.36 -10.78
CA VAL A 35 -4.99 4.26 -11.77
C VAL A 35 -6.25 3.65 -11.17
N GLN A 36 -6.12 2.63 -10.31
CA GLN A 36 -7.27 2.02 -9.61
C GLN A 36 -7.99 3.00 -8.68
N GLU A 37 -7.26 3.91 -8.04
CA GLU A 37 -7.86 4.97 -7.22
C GLU A 37 -8.60 5.99 -8.09
N ILE A 38 -8.02 6.41 -9.21
CA ILE A 38 -8.68 7.36 -10.13
C ILE A 38 -9.95 6.74 -10.70
N GLN A 39 -9.93 5.46 -11.07
CA GLN A 39 -11.12 4.71 -11.51
C GLN A 39 -12.27 4.73 -10.49
N LYS A 40 -12.00 4.88 -9.18
CA LYS A 40 -13.06 5.00 -8.16
C LYS A 40 -13.71 6.39 -8.16
N THR A 41 -13.00 7.42 -8.62
CA THR A 41 -13.47 8.81 -8.63
C THR A 41 -14.30 9.17 -9.88
N VAL A 42 -14.33 8.29 -10.88
CA VAL A 42 -15.01 8.53 -12.16
C VAL A 42 -16.53 8.35 -11.99
N THR A 43 -17.27 9.37 -12.41
CA THR A 43 -18.74 9.44 -12.39
C THR A 43 -19.34 9.07 -13.75
N LYS A 44 -20.63 8.70 -13.76
CA LYS A 44 -21.37 8.40 -15.00
C LYS A 44 -21.49 9.61 -15.93
N GLU A 45 -21.54 10.82 -15.37
CA GLU A 45 -21.64 12.06 -16.12
C GLU A 45 -20.32 12.38 -16.84
N GLU A 46 -19.17 12.20 -16.17
CA GLU A 46 -17.85 12.39 -16.79
C GLU A 46 -17.66 11.45 -18.00
N ILE A 47 -18.06 10.19 -17.87
CA ILE A 47 -17.99 9.22 -18.99
C ILE A 47 -18.79 9.71 -20.18
N THR A 48 -20.01 10.19 -19.93
CA THR A 48 -20.93 10.67 -20.97
C THR A 48 -20.31 11.87 -21.69
N LYS A 49 -19.74 12.85 -20.96
CA LYS A 49 -19.04 14.01 -21.53
C LYS A 49 -17.78 13.65 -22.31
N VAL A 50 -17.12 12.53 -22.00
CA VAL A 50 -15.95 12.04 -22.74
C VAL A 50 -16.36 11.40 -24.07
N ILE A 51 -17.44 10.60 -24.09
CA ILE A 51 -17.87 9.88 -25.31
C ILE A 51 -18.75 10.72 -26.24
N GLU A 52 -19.51 11.70 -25.73
CA GLU A 52 -20.42 12.52 -26.54
C GLU A 52 -19.72 13.45 -27.54
N ILE A 53 -18.44 13.75 -27.30
CA ILE A 53 -17.64 14.55 -28.25
C ILE A 53 -17.16 13.74 -29.46
N GLN A 54 -17.46 12.44 -29.52
CA GLN A 54 -17.17 11.59 -30.67
C GLN A 54 -17.99 12.07 -31.88
N ASN A 55 -17.32 12.32 -33.00
CA ASN A 55 -18.00 12.72 -34.22
C ASN A 55 -18.71 11.54 -34.91
N LYS A 56 -19.48 11.82 -35.96
CA LYS A 56 -20.24 10.80 -36.70
C LYS A 56 -19.37 9.72 -37.35
N GLU A 57 -18.10 10.02 -37.62
CA GLU A 57 -17.13 9.09 -38.21
C GLU A 57 -16.50 8.16 -37.16
N GLY A 58 -16.73 8.42 -35.87
CA GLY A 58 -16.15 7.66 -34.77
C GLY A 58 -14.85 8.23 -34.20
N SER A 59 -14.36 9.37 -34.70
CA SER A 59 -13.11 10.01 -34.22
C SER A 59 -13.38 11.18 -33.27
N TYR A 60 -12.31 11.71 -32.67
CA TYR A 60 -12.34 12.81 -31.72
C TYR A 60 -11.54 14.00 -32.24
N GLU A 61 -12.23 15.12 -32.47
CA GLU A 61 -11.60 16.35 -32.97
C GLU A 61 -10.75 17.04 -31.91
N LYS A 62 -11.13 16.88 -30.63
CA LYS A 62 -10.45 17.43 -29.46
C LYS A 62 -10.44 16.43 -28.32
N ILE A 63 -9.54 16.65 -27.37
CA ILE A 63 -9.52 15.92 -26.09
C ILE A 63 -10.58 16.53 -25.17
N SER A 64 -11.37 15.68 -24.50
CA SER A 64 -12.39 16.15 -23.56
C SER A 64 -11.74 16.86 -22.36
N ASP A 65 -12.32 17.97 -21.91
CA ASP A 65 -11.86 18.70 -20.73
C ASP A 65 -11.80 17.81 -19.48
N LYS A 66 -12.64 16.77 -19.41
CA LYS A 66 -12.63 15.78 -18.32
C LYS A 66 -11.39 14.89 -18.32
N ILE A 67 -10.80 14.63 -19.48
CA ILE A 67 -9.52 13.93 -19.58
C ILE A 67 -8.42 14.86 -19.05
N THR A 68 -8.40 16.12 -19.49
CA THR A 68 -7.42 17.12 -19.04
C THR A 68 -7.51 17.40 -17.54
N GLU A 69 -8.71 17.43 -16.96
CA GLU A 69 -8.92 17.60 -15.52
C GLU A 69 -8.27 16.46 -14.71
N LYS A 70 -8.37 15.22 -15.20
CA LYS A 70 -7.87 14.01 -14.50
C LYS A 70 -6.39 13.73 -14.77
N LEU A 71 -5.88 14.06 -15.95
CA LEU A 71 -4.52 13.75 -16.37
C LEU A 71 -3.56 14.96 -16.31
N GLY A 72 -4.08 16.17 -16.12
CA GLY A 72 -3.35 17.41 -16.38
C GLY A 72 -3.31 17.77 -17.86
N GLU A 73 -2.58 18.83 -18.20
CA GLU A 73 -2.48 19.31 -19.58
C GLU A 73 -1.91 18.23 -20.50
N ILE A 74 -2.73 17.84 -21.49
CA ILE A 74 -2.39 16.86 -22.51
C ILE A 74 -2.72 17.46 -23.87
N THR A 75 -1.68 17.75 -24.64
CA THR A 75 -1.75 18.31 -25.99
C THR A 75 -1.25 17.26 -26.98
N THR A 76 -1.56 17.44 -28.26
CA THR A 76 -1.03 16.58 -29.33
C THR A 76 0.50 16.54 -29.34
N GLU A 77 1.16 17.68 -29.13
CA GLU A 77 2.62 17.77 -29.06
C GLU A 77 3.19 16.96 -27.89
N ASN A 78 2.55 17.05 -26.72
CA ASN A 78 2.92 16.24 -25.55
C ASN A 78 2.76 14.74 -25.83
N ILE A 79 1.67 14.33 -26.49
CA ILE A 79 1.43 12.92 -26.83
C ILE A 79 2.47 12.42 -27.84
N SER A 80 2.66 13.15 -28.94
CA SER A 80 3.58 12.78 -30.01
C SER A 80 5.03 12.70 -29.53
N SER A 81 5.44 13.55 -28.58
CA SER A 81 6.79 13.56 -28.04
C SER A 81 7.05 12.42 -27.06
N SER A 82 6.02 11.98 -26.34
CA SER A 82 6.12 10.87 -25.37
C SER A 82 5.95 9.49 -26.01
N VAL A 83 5.33 9.39 -27.18
CA VAL A 83 5.18 8.13 -27.93
C VAL A 83 6.42 7.88 -28.78
N HIS A 84 7.39 7.15 -28.23
CA HIS A 84 8.64 6.80 -28.92
C HIS A 84 8.45 5.60 -29.87
N ILE A 85 7.80 5.82 -31.01
CA ILE A 85 7.69 4.83 -32.09
C ILE A 85 8.50 5.33 -33.28
N THR A 86 9.39 4.48 -33.80
CA THR A 86 10.35 4.83 -34.87
C THR A 86 9.74 4.84 -36.27
N ASP A 87 8.49 4.37 -36.41
CA ASP A 87 7.77 4.31 -37.68
C ASP A 87 7.50 5.72 -38.25
N GLU A 88 7.85 5.93 -39.52
CA GLU A 88 7.70 7.23 -40.17
C GLU A 88 6.24 7.66 -40.36
N HIS A 89 5.29 6.73 -40.40
CA HIS A 89 3.87 7.05 -40.49
C HIS A 89 3.37 7.78 -39.25
N VAL A 90 3.93 7.46 -38.06
CA VAL A 90 3.56 8.11 -36.80
C VAL A 90 3.89 9.61 -36.81
N LYS A 91 4.97 10.00 -37.49
CA LYS A 91 5.35 11.42 -37.65
C LYS A 91 4.36 12.22 -38.49
N LYS A 92 3.50 11.54 -39.27
CA LYS A 92 2.49 12.14 -40.14
C LYS A 92 1.11 12.16 -39.50
N PHE A 93 0.96 11.65 -38.28
CA PHE A 93 -0.32 11.66 -37.58
C PHE A 93 -0.73 13.09 -37.25
N ASP A 94 -1.94 13.45 -37.66
CA ASP A 94 -2.53 14.74 -37.34
C ASP A 94 -3.10 14.76 -35.91
N THR A 95 -3.54 15.95 -35.49
CA THR A 95 -4.16 16.17 -34.18
C THR A 95 -5.37 15.27 -33.94
N LYS A 96 -6.20 15.02 -34.96
CA LYS A 96 -7.42 14.22 -34.85
C LYS A 96 -7.08 12.74 -34.59
N VAL A 97 -6.04 12.21 -35.24
CA VAL A 97 -5.51 10.86 -35.00
C VAL A 97 -5.01 10.72 -33.56
N TRP A 98 -4.18 11.66 -33.09
CA TRP A 98 -3.65 11.64 -31.72
C TRP A 98 -4.73 11.80 -30.66
N ASN A 99 -5.69 12.71 -30.86
CA ASN A 99 -6.83 12.91 -29.98
C ASN A 99 -7.69 11.65 -29.87
N THR A 100 -7.84 10.92 -30.98
CA THR A 100 -8.56 9.65 -31.01
C THR A 100 -7.82 8.56 -30.24
N PHE A 101 -6.50 8.40 -30.45
CA PHE A 101 -5.70 7.43 -29.71
C PHE A 101 -5.72 7.66 -28.19
N ILE A 102 -5.48 8.90 -27.75
CA ILE A 102 -5.39 9.20 -26.32
C ILE A 102 -6.75 9.05 -25.63
N THR A 103 -7.85 9.34 -26.33
CA THR A 103 -9.20 9.17 -25.81
C THR A 103 -9.55 7.69 -25.63
N ILE A 104 -9.19 6.83 -26.60
CA ILE A 104 -9.35 5.37 -26.45
C ILE A 104 -8.49 4.86 -25.28
N ALA A 105 -7.23 5.28 -25.21
CA ALA A 105 -6.32 4.89 -24.14
C ALA A 105 -6.86 5.28 -22.75
N TYR A 106 -7.40 6.49 -22.62
CA TYR A 106 -8.07 6.94 -21.40
C TYR A 106 -9.28 6.08 -21.06
N CYS A 107 -10.13 5.77 -22.04
CA CYS A 107 -11.29 4.90 -21.84
C CYS A 107 -10.86 3.51 -21.36
N ASN A 108 -9.82 2.93 -21.96
CA ASN A 108 -9.31 1.60 -21.61
C ASN A 108 -8.69 1.54 -20.20
N LYS A 109 -7.95 2.58 -19.80
CA LYS A 109 -7.24 2.58 -18.50
C LYS A 109 -8.05 3.17 -17.36
N VAL A 110 -8.72 4.29 -17.58
CA VAL A 110 -9.38 5.08 -16.53
C VAL A 110 -10.88 4.77 -16.44
N LEU A 111 -11.54 4.49 -17.57
CA LEU A 111 -12.98 4.19 -17.60
C LEU A 111 -13.30 2.68 -17.58
N ARG A 112 -12.29 1.82 -17.37
CA ARG A 112 -12.36 0.35 -17.43
C ARG A 112 -13.53 -0.27 -16.64
N LYS A 113 -13.86 0.28 -15.47
CA LYS A 113 -14.97 -0.25 -14.63
C LYS A 113 -16.35 -0.06 -15.26
N GLN A 114 -16.46 0.77 -16.29
CA GLN A 114 -17.69 1.13 -16.98
C GLN A 114 -17.62 0.70 -18.45
N GLN A 115 -16.93 -0.42 -18.70
CA GLN A 115 -16.62 -0.95 -20.03
C GLN A 115 -17.85 -0.97 -20.96
N SER A 116 -19.01 -1.38 -20.46
CA SER A 116 -20.25 -1.48 -21.25
C SER A 116 -20.68 -0.17 -21.93
N LYS A 117 -20.30 1.00 -21.39
CA LYS A 117 -20.61 2.31 -21.98
C LYS A 117 -19.58 2.79 -23.00
N VAL A 118 -18.33 2.36 -22.85
CA VAL A 118 -17.21 2.84 -23.67
C VAL A 118 -16.84 1.86 -24.79
N THR A 119 -17.32 0.61 -24.76
CA THR A 119 -17.06 -0.41 -25.79
C THR A 119 -17.47 0.06 -27.18
N THR A 120 -18.74 0.44 -27.39
CA THR A 120 -19.22 0.83 -28.73
C THR A 120 -18.55 2.09 -29.28
N PRO A 121 -18.35 3.18 -28.50
CA PRO A 121 -17.55 4.31 -28.96
C PRO A 121 -16.10 3.92 -29.29
N ASN A 122 -15.45 3.08 -28.47
CA ASN A 122 -14.07 2.66 -28.73
C ASN A 122 -13.94 1.80 -29.99
N GLU A 123 -14.88 0.89 -30.26
CA GLU A 123 -14.88 0.07 -31.48
C GLU A 123 -15.02 0.91 -32.75
N LYS A 124 -15.89 1.93 -32.72
CA LYS A 124 -16.02 2.90 -33.82
C LYS A 124 -14.73 3.69 -34.03
N ALA A 125 -14.12 4.16 -32.95
CA ALA A 125 -12.87 4.91 -33.00
C ALA A 125 -11.70 4.06 -33.52
N LEU A 126 -11.60 2.80 -33.12
CA LEU A 126 -10.62 1.84 -33.63
C LEU A 126 -10.84 1.58 -35.12
N THR A 127 -12.08 1.36 -35.54
CA THR A 127 -12.41 1.14 -36.96
C THR A 127 -12.02 2.35 -37.81
N TRP A 128 -12.25 3.56 -37.31
CA TRP A 128 -11.81 4.79 -37.95
C TRP A 128 -10.26 4.87 -38.03
N LEU A 129 -9.54 4.57 -36.94
CA LEU A 129 -8.07 4.55 -36.93
C LEU A 129 -7.48 3.53 -37.91
N HIS A 130 -8.05 2.33 -37.98
CA HIS A 130 -7.65 1.32 -38.97
C HIS A 130 -7.85 1.80 -40.41
N THR A 131 -8.88 2.61 -40.65
CA THR A 131 -9.12 3.22 -41.97
C THR A 131 -8.07 4.28 -42.31
N GLN A 132 -7.64 5.08 -41.33
CA GLN A 132 -6.63 6.12 -41.53
C GLN A 132 -5.22 5.56 -41.71
N ILE A 133 -4.83 4.59 -40.87
CA ILE A 133 -3.45 4.13 -40.75
C ILE A 133 -3.19 2.92 -41.66
N LYS A 134 -4.21 2.09 -41.91
CA LYS A 134 -4.15 0.88 -42.75
C LYS A 134 -3.05 -0.12 -42.34
N ASP A 135 -2.59 -0.01 -41.10
CA ASP A 135 -1.66 -0.93 -40.44
C ASP A 135 -2.20 -1.22 -39.03
N GLU A 136 -2.77 -2.41 -38.86
CA GLU A 136 -3.34 -2.86 -37.60
C GLU A 136 -2.29 -3.03 -36.49
N LYS A 137 -1.08 -3.46 -36.86
CA LYS A 137 0.02 -3.65 -35.91
C LYS A 137 0.48 -2.30 -35.38
N LEU A 138 0.62 -1.31 -36.25
CA LEU A 138 1.00 0.04 -35.88
C LEU A 138 -0.06 0.71 -34.99
N VAL A 139 -1.36 0.55 -35.32
CA VAL A 139 -2.46 1.03 -34.47
C VAL A 139 -2.36 0.46 -33.05
N LYS A 140 -2.09 -0.84 -32.92
CA LYS A 140 -1.94 -1.48 -31.62
C LYS A 140 -0.73 -0.95 -30.84
N GLU A 141 0.42 -0.80 -31.49
CA GLU A 141 1.64 -0.30 -30.86
C GLU A 141 1.49 1.15 -30.36
N VAL A 142 0.89 2.01 -31.18
CA VAL A 142 0.60 3.41 -30.82
C VAL A 142 -0.38 3.49 -29.66
N LEU A 143 -1.42 2.65 -29.67
CA LEU A 143 -2.40 2.60 -28.59
C LEU A 143 -1.77 2.12 -27.27
N GLU A 144 -0.95 1.07 -27.30
CA GLU A 144 -0.23 0.58 -26.11
C GLU A 144 0.69 1.65 -25.52
N SER A 145 1.32 2.48 -26.38
CA SER A 145 2.16 3.59 -25.95
C SER A 145 1.33 4.73 -25.32
N CYS A 146 0.22 5.12 -25.94
CA CYS A 146 -0.72 6.10 -25.38
C CYS A 146 -1.30 5.63 -24.04
N GLU A 147 -1.58 4.34 -23.92
CA GLU A 147 -2.03 3.72 -22.68
C GLU A 147 -1.01 3.85 -21.54
N LYS A 148 0.29 3.72 -21.81
CA LYS A 148 1.35 3.96 -20.83
C LYS A 148 1.40 5.44 -20.42
N LEU A 149 1.30 6.34 -21.41
CA LEU A 149 1.29 7.77 -21.18
C LEU A 149 0.13 8.21 -20.27
N VAL A 150 -1.07 7.66 -20.47
CA VAL A 150 -2.23 7.94 -19.60
C VAL A 150 -1.95 7.56 -18.16
N VAL A 151 -1.33 6.40 -17.93
CA VAL A 151 -0.97 5.90 -16.59
C VAL A 151 0.05 6.83 -15.92
N GLU A 152 1.08 7.24 -16.66
CA GLU A 152 2.11 8.17 -16.17
C GLU A 152 1.52 9.55 -15.82
N LYS A 153 0.71 10.14 -16.70
CA LYS A 153 0.07 11.44 -16.49
C LYS A 153 -0.90 11.43 -15.31
N ALA A 154 -1.70 10.38 -15.20
CA ALA A 154 -2.59 10.15 -14.07
C ALA A 154 -1.82 10.10 -12.73
N SER A 155 -0.65 9.47 -12.73
CA SER A 155 0.26 9.42 -11.58
C SER A 155 0.78 10.81 -11.19
N ASN A 156 1.18 11.61 -12.18
CA ASN A 156 1.74 12.95 -11.94
C ASN A 156 0.68 13.96 -11.47
N LYS A 157 -0.57 13.91 -11.97
CA LYS A 157 -1.62 14.85 -11.57
C LYS A 157 -2.03 14.73 -10.09
N LYS A 158 -1.98 13.53 -9.53
CA LYS A 158 -2.24 13.29 -8.10
C LYS A 158 -1.15 13.93 -7.21
N LYS A 159 0.08 14.07 -7.72
CA LYS A 159 1.17 14.74 -7.00
C LYS A 159 0.95 16.26 -6.94
N GLU A 160 0.37 16.88 -7.96
CA GLU A 160 0.08 18.33 -8.01
C GLU A 160 -1.11 18.78 -7.13
N SER A 161 -2.18 17.98 -7.04
CA SER A 161 -3.40 18.35 -6.31
C SER A 161 -3.27 18.28 -4.78
N SER A 162 -2.18 17.71 -4.27
CA SER A 162 -1.91 17.59 -2.83
C SER A 162 -1.25 18.85 -2.22
N TRP A 163 -0.97 19.88 -3.03
CA TRP A 163 -0.22 21.09 -2.63
C TRP A 163 -0.99 22.28 -2.01
N PRO A 164 -2.29 22.54 -2.28
CA PRO A 164 -2.90 23.79 -1.82
C PRO A 164 -3.13 23.90 -0.30
N SER A 165 -3.10 22.81 0.46
CA SER A 165 -3.51 22.82 1.88
C SER A 165 -2.38 22.93 2.92
N LEU A 166 -1.11 23.04 2.50
CA LEU A 166 0.04 23.10 3.42
C LEU A 166 0.78 24.45 3.42
N SER A 167 0.34 25.44 2.64
CA SER A 167 0.96 26.78 2.64
C SER A 167 0.55 27.67 3.82
N THR A 168 -0.46 27.27 4.61
CA THR A 168 -0.97 28.08 5.74
C THR A 168 -0.36 27.76 7.10
N SER A 169 0.56 26.79 7.24
CA SER A 169 1.08 26.40 8.57
C SER A 169 2.61 26.42 8.75
N LEU A 170 3.37 27.04 7.84
CA LEU A 170 4.83 27.06 7.93
C LEU A 170 5.38 28.45 8.20
N THR A 171 5.26 28.88 9.46
CA THR A 171 6.07 29.95 10.07
C THR A 171 6.72 29.50 11.38
N GLY A 172 7.15 28.24 11.49
CA GLY A 172 7.85 27.74 12.68
C GLY A 172 8.74 26.54 12.39
N TRP A 173 9.99 26.62 12.84
CA TRP A 173 11.13 25.69 12.69
C TRP A 173 11.78 25.63 11.30
N GLY A 174 13.08 25.86 11.08
CA GLY A 174 14.24 25.92 11.99
C GLY A 174 15.36 25.07 11.40
N SER A 175 16.26 25.67 10.62
CA SER A 175 17.35 25.03 9.87
C SER A 175 18.46 24.46 10.78
N ILE A 176 18.97 23.25 10.51
CA ILE A 176 20.24 22.73 11.08
C ILE A 176 21.07 22.06 9.96
N GLN A 177 22.28 22.56 9.73
CA GLN A 177 23.31 22.02 8.81
C GLN A 177 24.31 21.12 9.55
N TYR A 178 24.76 20.02 8.91
CA TYR A 178 25.96 19.28 9.32
C TYR A 178 26.93 19.11 8.13
N THR A 179 28.25 19.26 8.36
CA THR A 179 29.30 19.45 7.33
C THR A 179 30.04 18.17 6.91
N ALA A 180 30.70 18.23 5.74
CA ALA A 180 31.29 17.10 4.99
C ALA A 180 32.45 16.33 5.68
N ASP A 181 33.06 16.88 6.73
CA ASP A 181 34.25 16.29 7.36
C ASP A 181 33.96 15.01 8.16
N THR A 182 32.73 14.83 8.64
CA THR A 182 32.32 13.64 9.40
C THR A 182 32.14 12.39 8.51
N VAL A 183 31.83 12.57 7.23
CA VAL A 183 31.61 11.47 6.28
C VAL A 183 32.94 10.86 5.82
N SER A 184 33.96 11.68 5.61
CA SER A 184 35.28 11.24 5.13
C SER A 184 36.02 10.35 6.13
N SER A 185 35.96 10.66 7.43
CA SER A 185 36.64 9.90 8.48
C SER A 185 36.04 8.50 8.70
N THR A 186 34.72 8.36 8.49
CA THR A 186 34.01 7.09 8.62
C THR A 186 34.33 6.14 7.45
N LEU A 187 34.47 6.69 6.23
CA LEU A 187 34.80 5.91 5.03
C LEU A 187 36.26 5.40 5.04
N VAL A 188 37.19 6.18 5.58
CA VAL A 188 38.61 5.78 5.72
C VAL A 188 38.76 4.61 6.70
N ASN A 189 38.02 4.62 7.81
CA ASN A 189 38.01 3.52 8.79
C ASN A 189 37.34 2.24 8.30
N LEU A 190 36.40 2.34 7.35
CA LEU A 190 35.77 1.17 6.74
C LEU A 190 36.73 0.49 5.74
N LYS A 191 37.41 1.29 4.91
CA LYS A 191 38.37 0.79 3.91
C LYS A 191 39.61 0.12 4.53
N SER A 192 40.03 0.53 5.73
CA SER A 192 41.18 -0.06 6.40
C SER A 192 40.92 -1.43 7.03
N LYS A 193 39.65 -1.85 7.15
CA LYS A 193 39.24 -3.12 7.80
C LYS A 193 38.86 -4.24 6.83
N THR A 194 38.64 -3.94 5.54
CA THR A 194 38.22 -4.92 4.54
C THR A 194 39.42 -5.60 3.88
N THR A 195 39.47 -6.93 3.90
CA THR A 195 40.52 -7.73 3.23
C THR A 195 40.06 -8.29 1.87
N PRO A 196 40.97 -8.57 0.92
CA PRO A 196 40.65 -9.16 -0.39
C PRO A 196 39.88 -10.50 -0.28
N GLU A 197 40.22 -11.34 0.70
CA GLU A 197 39.51 -12.58 1.01
C GLU A 197 38.05 -12.35 1.45
N THR A 198 37.78 -11.26 2.16
CA THR A 198 36.42 -10.88 2.57
C THR A 198 35.60 -10.46 1.35
N THR A 199 36.19 -9.68 0.44
CA THR A 199 35.56 -9.27 -0.83
C THR A 199 35.24 -10.48 -1.72
N LYS A 200 36.13 -11.47 -1.80
CA LYS A 200 35.94 -12.66 -2.63
C LYS A 200 34.78 -13.54 -2.14
N LYS A 201 34.66 -13.74 -0.82
CA LYS A 201 33.56 -14.49 -0.19
C LYS A 201 32.18 -13.85 -0.41
N ILE A 202 32.11 -12.52 -0.44
CA ILE A 202 30.84 -11.80 -0.66
C ILE A 202 30.35 -11.99 -2.11
N VAL A 203 31.28 -12.02 -3.07
CA VAL A 203 30.96 -12.18 -4.49
C VAL A 203 30.56 -13.61 -4.83
N GLU A 204 31.13 -14.61 -4.15
CA GLU A 204 30.75 -16.03 -4.27
C GLU A 204 29.29 -16.32 -3.85
N ASN A 205 28.69 -15.47 -3.02
CA ASN A 205 27.30 -15.60 -2.57
C ASN A 205 26.26 -14.99 -3.53
N GLN A 206 26.66 -14.62 -4.74
CA GLN A 206 25.72 -14.11 -5.72
C GLN A 206 24.98 -15.23 -6.47
N LYS A 207 23.66 -15.10 -6.53
CA LYS A 207 22.79 -15.94 -7.36
C LYS A 207 22.84 -15.53 -8.85
N PRO A 208 22.48 -16.44 -9.78
CA PRO A 208 22.44 -16.15 -11.22
C PRO A 208 21.51 -15.00 -11.63
N ASP A 209 20.51 -14.68 -10.80
CA ASP A 209 19.61 -13.54 -11.01
C ASP A 209 20.24 -12.19 -10.65
N GLY A 210 21.46 -12.17 -10.12
CA GLY A 210 22.18 -10.96 -9.68
C GLY A 210 21.97 -10.61 -8.20
N SER A 211 21.15 -11.36 -7.45
CA SER A 211 20.95 -11.12 -6.02
C SER A 211 22.12 -11.68 -5.19
N ILE A 212 22.66 -10.87 -4.28
CA ILE A 212 23.70 -11.29 -3.32
C ILE A 212 23.05 -11.46 -1.95
N LYS A 213 23.26 -12.62 -1.31
CA LYS A 213 22.86 -12.82 0.08
C LYS A 213 23.90 -12.16 0.98
N LEU A 214 23.46 -11.35 1.96
CA LEU A 214 24.36 -10.69 2.90
C LEU A 214 25.21 -11.74 3.63
N ASP A 215 26.53 -11.68 3.42
CA ASP A 215 27.47 -12.58 4.06
C ASP A 215 27.64 -12.19 5.54
N LYS A 216 27.64 -13.18 6.43
CA LYS A 216 27.71 -12.96 7.89
C LYS A 216 28.96 -12.17 8.28
N THR A 217 30.08 -12.37 7.59
CA THR A 217 31.34 -11.67 7.86
C THR A 217 31.25 -10.16 7.60
N VAL A 218 30.39 -9.75 6.67
CA VAL A 218 30.08 -8.33 6.41
C VAL A 218 29.19 -7.77 7.51
N SER A 219 28.17 -8.51 7.92
CA SER A 219 27.30 -8.13 9.04
C SER A 219 28.08 -7.97 10.35
N ASP A 220 29.06 -8.84 10.59
CA ASP A 220 29.87 -8.86 11.81
C ASP A 220 30.95 -7.76 11.82
N GLN A 221 31.48 -7.34 10.66
CA GLN A 221 32.41 -6.20 10.55
C GLN A 221 31.70 -4.84 10.59
N ILE A 222 30.42 -4.81 10.19
CA ILE A 222 29.52 -3.67 10.28
C ILE A 222 28.78 -3.71 11.63
N ILE A 223 29.51 -3.77 12.75
CA ILE A 223 28.96 -3.26 14.02
C ILE A 223 28.94 -1.73 13.91
N ILE A 224 28.06 -1.24 13.05
CA ILE A 224 27.70 0.15 12.89
C ILE A 224 26.25 0.19 13.32
N SER A 225 25.96 0.92 14.41
CA SER A 225 24.60 1.06 14.96
C SER A 225 23.58 1.19 13.83
N SER A 226 22.49 0.44 13.90
CA SER A 226 21.40 0.43 12.91
C SER A 226 21.01 1.84 12.46
N ASP A 227 21.04 2.79 13.39
CA ASP A 227 20.72 4.20 13.20
C ASP A 227 21.62 4.89 12.17
N LYS A 228 22.91 4.49 12.08
CA LYS A 228 23.89 5.08 11.15
C LYS A 228 23.78 4.54 9.72
N ILE A 229 23.30 3.31 9.55
CA ILE A 229 23.00 2.75 8.22
C ILE A 229 21.70 3.36 7.69
N GLN A 230 20.67 3.43 8.54
CA GLN A 230 19.40 4.07 8.20
C GLN A 230 19.61 5.53 7.82
N SER A 231 20.37 6.30 8.62
CA SER A 231 20.66 7.69 8.33
C SER A 231 21.46 7.88 7.04
N SER A 232 22.43 7.00 6.74
CA SER A 232 23.27 7.11 5.54
C SER A 232 22.52 6.72 4.26
N ILE A 233 21.68 5.69 4.31
CA ILE A 233 20.80 5.30 3.19
C ILE A 233 19.74 6.37 2.97
N GLN A 234 19.13 6.91 4.04
CA GLN A 234 18.22 8.05 3.93
C GLN A 234 18.93 9.26 3.33
N THR A 235 20.16 9.56 3.75
CA THR A 235 20.90 10.73 3.23
C THR A 235 21.19 10.58 1.74
N TYR A 236 21.60 9.40 1.28
CA TYR A 236 21.91 9.18 -0.14
C TYR A 236 20.64 9.12 -1.01
N ALA A 237 19.60 8.43 -0.53
CA ALA A 237 18.30 8.39 -1.20
C ALA A 237 17.66 9.78 -1.24
N LYS A 238 17.73 10.55 -0.14
CA LYS A 238 17.27 11.92 -0.06
C LYS A 238 18.03 12.80 -1.06
N LYS A 239 19.36 12.72 -1.09
CA LYS A 239 20.17 13.50 -2.05
C LYS A 239 19.81 13.17 -3.50
N TYR A 240 19.67 11.90 -3.85
CA TYR A 240 19.28 11.48 -5.20
C TYR A 240 17.86 11.93 -5.55
N LEU A 241 16.92 11.83 -4.61
CA LEU A 241 15.54 12.30 -4.80
C LEU A 241 15.47 13.83 -4.90
N ILE A 242 16.31 14.57 -4.18
CA ILE A 242 16.42 16.05 -4.29
C ILE A 242 16.97 16.42 -5.66
N GLU A 243 17.97 15.69 -6.14
CA GLU A 243 18.57 15.94 -7.45
C GLU A 243 17.58 15.68 -8.59
N GLU A 244 16.75 14.65 -8.46
CA GLU A 244 15.80 14.25 -9.49
C GLU A 244 14.48 15.04 -9.44
N LEU A 245 13.99 15.36 -8.24
CA LEU A 245 12.73 16.09 -8.04
C LEU A 245 12.94 17.60 -7.92
N ARG A 246 14.17 18.06 -7.70
CA ARG A 246 14.59 19.46 -7.51
C ARG A 246 13.80 20.24 -6.45
N ASP A 247 13.20 19.53 -5.50
CA ASP A 247 12.40 20.09 -4.43
C ASP A 247 12.69 19.34 -3.12
N GLU A 248 13.50 19.96 -2.27
CA GLU A 248 13.97 19.37 -1.02
C GLU A 248 12.85 19.15 0.00
N LYS A 249 11.79 19.96 -0.07
CA LYS A 249 10.68 19.88 0.87
C LYS A 249 9.75 18.71 0.54
N LEU A 250 9.54 18.44 -0.75
CA LEU A 250 8.82 17.24 -1.22
C LEU A 250 9.48 15.94 -0.79
N VAL A 251 10.81 15.89 -0.88
CA VAL A 251 11.56 14.67 -0.56
C VAL A 251 11.42 14.33 0.92
N GLU A 252 11.45 15.34 1.79
CA GLU A 252 11.22 15.11 3.22
C GLU A 252 9.80 14.66 3.54
N GLU A 253 8.80 15.26 2.91
CA GLU A 253 7.41 14.87 3.10
C GLU A 253 7.17 13.43 2.59
N LEU A 254 7.78 13.06 1.47
CA LEU A 254 7.69 11.73 0.88
C LEU A 254 8.39 10.67 1.74
N LEU A 255 9.57 10.96 2.28
CA LEU A 255 10.28 10.06 3.19
C LEU A 255 9.50 9.86 4.49
N THR A 256 9.03 10.95 5.10
CA THR A 256 8.26 10.91 6.36
C THR A 256 6.94 10.16 6.17
N THR A 257 6.24 10.38 5.05
CA THR A 257 4.99 9.69 4.72
C THR A 257 5.23 8.21 4.44
N SER A 258 6.32 7.87 3.75
CA SER A 258 6.67 6.47 3.48
C SER A 258 7.01 5.71 4.76
N GLU A 259 7.76 6.33 5.68
CA GLU A 259 8.00 5.75 7.01
C GLU A 259 6.70 5.50 7.77
N LYS A 260 5.79 6.47 7.77
CA LYS A 260 4.47 6.33 8.41
C LYS A 260 3.66 5.18 7.80
N ILE A 261 3.63 5.06 6.46
CA ILE A 261 2.93 3.99 5.75
C ILE A 261 3.56 2.62 6.05
N ILE A 262 4.90 2.54 6.10
CA ILE A 262 5.61 1.30 6.41
C ILE A 262 5.29 0.87 7.84
N VAL A 263 5.32 1.79 8.81
CA VAL A 263 4.91 1.52 10.19
C VAL A 263 3.47 1.03 10.22
N GLU A 264 2.53 1.74 9.59
CA GLU A 264 1.11 1.38 9.58
C GLU A 264 0.82 0.03 8.90
N GLN A 265 1.47 -0.27 7.77
CA GLN A 265 1.35 -1.55 7.07
C GLN A 265 2.02 -2.70 7.83
N SER A 266 3.14 -2.44 8.51
CA SER A 266 3.80 -3.43 9.36
C SER A 266 2.94 -3.78 10.59
N VAL A 267 2.22 -2.80 11.14
CA VAL A 267 1.24 -2.99 12.21
C VAL A 267 0.06 -3.84 11.70
N LYS A 268 -0.53 -3.50 10.54
CA LYS A 268 -1.64 -4.27 9.93
C LYS A 268 -1.26 -5.71 9.54
N LYS A 269 -0.02 -5.91 9.06
CA LYS A 269 0.48 -7.25 8.72
C LYS A 269 0.70 -8.09 9.98
N LYS A 270 1.31 -7.51 11.02
CA LYS A 270 1.43 -8.17 12.33
C LYS A 270 0.07 -8.52 12.92
N GLU A 271 -0.93 -7.65 12.75
CA GLU A 271 -2.31 -7.89 13.18
C GLU A 271 -2.96 -9.07 12.43
N LYS A 272 -2.77 -9.20 11.11
CA LYS A 272 -3.32 -10.30 10.31
C LYS A 272 -2.66 -11.66 10.59
N ASP A 273 -1.34 -11.68 10.73
CA ASP A 273 -0.57 -12.91 11.02
C ASP A 273 -0.79 -13.35 12.49
N ALA A 274 -0.96 -12.40 13.41
CA ALA A 274 -1.40 -12.67 14.79
C ALA A 274 -2.83 -13.22 14.86
N VAL A 275 -3.79 -12.64 14.12
CA VAL A 275 -5.19 -13.12 14.10
C VAL A 275 -5.30 -14.55 13.56
N ALA A 276 -4.50 -14.94 12.55
CA ALA A 276 -4.47 -16.32 12.05
C ALA A 276 -3.90 -17.32 13.08
N THR A 277 -2.90 -16.90 13.86
CA THR A 277 -2.30 -17.72 14.94
C THR A 277 -3.24 -17.84 16.14
N VAL A 278 -3.93 -16.74 16.48
CA VAL A 278 -4.90 -16.70 17.59
C VAL A 278 -6.16 -17.48 17.26
N LYS A 279 -6.70 -17.43 16.03
CA LYS A 279 -7.98 -18.10 15.65
C LYS A 279 -7.97 -19.63 15.75
N SER A 280 -6.79 -20.24 15.93
CA SER A 280 -6.60 -21.67 16.19
C SER A 280 -6.03 -21.98 17.58
N SER A 281 -5.88 -21.00 18.46
CA SER A 281 -5.27 -21.21 19.78
C SER A 281 -6.19 -21.97 20.74
N THR A 282 -7.51 -21.94 20.50
CA THR A 282 -8.50 -22.68 21.29
C THR A 282 -9.14 -23.79 20.46
N THR A 283 -9.24 -24.99 21.03
CA THR A 283 -9.89 -26.13 20.38
C THR A 283 -11.41 -26.00 20.39
N THR A 284 -12.07 -26.64 19.42
CA THR A 284 -13.53 -26.63 19.29
C THR A 284 -14.22 -27.18 20.54
N GLU A 285 -13.65 -28.21 21.17
CA GLU A 285 -14.21 -28.86 22.36
C GLU A 285 -14.21 -27.91 23.56
N LYS A 286 -13.11 -27.18 23.79
CA LYS A 286 -13.03 -26.16 24.85
C LYS A 286 -13.99 -25.00 24.59
N ALA A 287 -14.12 -24.58 23.34
CA ALA A 287 -15.08 -23.55 22.96
C ALA A 287 -16.52 -24.01 23.25
N ILE A 288 -16.87 -25.27 22.95
CA ILE A 288 -18.17 -25.87 23.28
C ILE A 288 -18.39 -25.92 24.79
N GLU A 289 -17.38 -26.32 25.56
CA GLU A 289 -17.42 -26.31 27.04
C GLU A 289 -17.77 -24.92 27.58
N ILE A 290 -17.11 -23.88 27.07
CA ILE A 290 -17.33 -22.48 27.47
C ILE A 290 -18.78 -22.02 27.19
N VAL A 291 -19.39 -22.44 26.08
CA VAL A 291 -20.77 -22.04 25.72
C VAL A 291 -21.86 -22.99 26.26
N SER A 292 -21.46 -24.09 26.90
CA SER A 292 -22.40 -25.08 27.45
C SER A 292 -23.25 -24.49 28.58
N SER A 293 -22.69 -23.57 29.35
CA SER A 293 -23.34 -22.84 30.44
C SER A 293 -24.09 -21.57 30.00
N GLN A 294 -24.26 -21.34 28.69
CA GLN A 294 -25.02 -20.17 28.20
C GLN A 294 -26.43 -20.14 28.78
N ASN A 295 -26.80 -18.99 29.35
CA ASN A 295 -28.12 -18.77 29.94
C ASN A 295 -29.23 -18.73 28.90
N LYS A 296 -30.49 -18.92 29.35
CA LYS A 296 -31.67 -18.90 28.47
C LYS A 296 -31.88 -17.57 27.75
N ASP A 297 -31.43 -16.46 28.35
CA ASP A 297 -31.47 -15.11 27.76
C ASP A 297 -30.36 -14.89 26.71
N GLY A 298 -29.45 -15.85 26.53
CA GLY A 298 -28.31 -15.77 25.63
C GLY A 298 -27.04 -15.21 26.27
N SER A 299 -27.09 -14.76 27.53
CA SER A 299 -25.91 -14.26 28.23
C SER A 299 -24.88 -15.37 28.46
N LEU A 300 -23.61 -15.00 28.35
CA LEU A 300 -22.47 -15.86 28.63
C LEU A 300 -21.82 -15.39 29.94
N GLU A 301 -21.42 -16.35 30.76
CA GLU A 301 -20.57 -16.08 31.91
C GLU A 301 -19.10 -16.07 31.47
N LEU A 302 -18.22 -15.54 32.34
CA LEU A 302 -16.78 -15.54 32.13
C LEU A 302 -16.14 -16.67 32.95
N PRO A 303 -15.94 -17.87 32.37
CA PRO A 303 -15.36 -19.00 33.11
C PRO A 303 -13.85 -18.86 33.26
N ASP A 304 -13.28 -19.44 34.31
CA ASP A 304 -11.82 -19.47 34.55
C ASP A 304 -11.03 -20.11 33.41
N THR A 305 -11.68 -20.92 32.57
CA THR A 305 -11.08 -21.49 31.35
C THR A 305 -10.60 -20.38 30.40
N VAL A 306 -11.29 -19.24 30.33
CA VAL A 306 -10.90 -18.11 29.46
C VAL A 306 -9.60 -17.47 29.96
N SER A 307 -9.50 -17.14 31.25
CA SER A 307 -8.26 -16.57 31.81
C SER A 307 -7.08 -17.53 31.71
N LYS A 308 -7.31 -18.84 31.91
CA LYS A 308 -6.28 -19.88 31.74
C LYS A 308 -5.78 -19.98 30.30
N GLU A 309 -6.68 -19.93 29.33
CA GLU A 309 -6.28 -20.05 27.92
C GLU A 309 -5.52 -18.81 27.41
N LEU A 310 -5.85 -17.64 27.98
CA LEU A 310 -5.20 -16.35 27.72
C LEU A 310 -3.95 -16.09 28.57
N ASP A 311 -3.53 -17.04 29.41
CA ASP A 311 -2.39 -16.92 30.34
C ASP A 311 -2.46 -15.65 31.22
N VAL A 312 -3.65 -15.40 31.79
CA VAL A 312 -3.90 -14.27 32.70
C VAL A 312 -4.17 -14.77 34.10
N GLU A 313 -3.64 -14.06 35.10
CA GLU A 313 -3.74 -14.39 36.53
C GLU A 313 -5.19 -14.65 36.99
N SER A 314 -6.16 -13.88 36.48
CA SER A 314 -7.58 -14.05 36.81
C SER A 314 -8.52 -13.35 35.82
N ASN A 315 -9.79 -13.70 35.88
CA ASN A 315 -10.87 -12.98 35.17
C ASN A 315 -11.00 -11.52 35.62
N GLU A 316 -10.74 -11.21 36.89
CA GLU A 316 -10.77 -9.83 37.41
C GLU A 316 -9.66 -8.97 36.77
N SER A 317 -8.51 -9.57 36.45
CA SER A 317 -7.42 -8.91 35.73
C SER A 317 -7.84 -8.54 34.31
N LEU A 318 -8.52 -9.44 33.59
CA LEU A 318 -9.09 -9.15 32.26
C LEU A 318 -10.10 -7.99 32.30
N VAL A 319 -11.03 -8.04 33.27
CA VAL A 319 -12.02 -6.96 33.48
C VAL A 319 -11.33 -5.64 33.78
N SER A 320 -10.26 -5.66 34.58
CA SER A 320 -9.46 -4.47 34.92
C SER A 320 -8.75 -3.89 33.70
N SER A 321 -8.15 -4.72 32.85
CA SER A 321 -7.52 -4.31 31.59
C SER A 321 -8.51 -3.61 30.65
N ILE A 322 -9.74 -4.13 30.56
CA ILE A 322 -10.81 -3.53 29.75
C ILE A 322 -11.24 -2.18 30.32
N LYS A 323 -11.47 -2.11 31.63
CA LYS A 323 -11.80 -0.83 32.30
C LYS A 323 -10.71 0.22 32.09
N TYR A 324 -9.44 -0.17 32.21
CA TYR A 324 -8.30 0.70 31.93
C TYR A 324 -8.31 1.22 30.49
N TYR A 325 -8.62 0.37 29.51
CA TYR A 325 -8.77 0.76 28.12
C TYR A 325 -9.88 1.80 27.90
N PHE A 326 -11.06 1.61 28.51
CA PHE A 326 -12.13 2.60 28.47
C PHE A 326 -11.74 3.93 29.13
N CYS A 327 -11.03 3.88 30.26
CA CYS A 327 -10.52 5.08 30.92
C CYS A 327 -9.55 5.87 30.03
N ASN A 328 -8.65 5.19 29.31
CA ASN A 328 -7.73 5.83 28.37
C ASN A 328 -8.44 6.50 27.19
N LEU A 329 -9.56 5.93 26.76
CA LEU A 329 -10.42 6.53 25.73
C LEU A 329 -11.29 7.69 26.26
N ARG A 330 -11.18 8.04 27.55
CA ARG A 330 -12.00 9.03 28.27
C ARG A 330 -13.50 8.71 28.22
N GLU A 331 -13.81 7.42 28.30
CA GLU A 331 -15.17 6.91 28.15
C GLU A 331 -15.60 6.10 29.37
N LYS A 332 -16.93 6.00 29.56
CA LYS A 332 -17.48 5.18 30.64
C LYS A 332 -17.52 3.73 30.19
N SER A 333 -16.79 2.88 30.91
CA SER A 333 -16.94 1.43 30.83
C SER A 333 -18.38 1.04 31.20
N PRO A 334 -18.93 -0.04 30.64
CA PRO A 334 -20.13 -0.64 31.20
C PRO A 334 -19.87 -1.07 32.65
N ASP A 335 -20.74 -0.69 33.58
CA ASP A 335 -20.66 -1.10 34.98
C ASP A 335 -21.34 -2.46 35.24
N ASN A 336 -22.14 -2.93 34.27
CA ASN A 336 -22.84 -4.20 34.36
C ASN A 336 -21.87 -5.37 34.17
N LYS A 337 -21.56 -6.07 35.26
CA LYS A 337 -20.69 -7.26 35.28
C LYS A 337 -21.14 -8.33 34.27
N LYS A 338 -22.42 -8.68 34.23
CA LYS A 338 -22.94 -9.72 33.31
C LYS A 338 -22.73 -9.33 31.84
N LEU A 339 -22.80 -8.04 31.54
CA LEU A 339 -22.61 -7.51 30.20
C LEU A 339 -21.14 -7.57 29.79
N LEU A 340 -20.23 -7.19 30.70
CA LEU A 340 -18.79 -7.32 30.50
C LEU A 340 -18.37 -8.80 30.35
N ASP A 341 -18.82 -9.68 31.24
CA ASP A 341 -18.52 -11.11 31.19
C ASP A 341 -18.94 -11.71 29.84
N ALA A 342 -20.16 -11.41 29.40
CA ALA A 342 -20.67 -11.88 28.11
C ALA A 342 -19.86 -11.34 26.92
N ALA A 343 -19.46 -10.07 26.94
CA ALA A 343 -18.65 -9.47 25.88
C ALA A 343 -17.23 -10.05 25.82
N ILE A 344 -16.60 -10.30 26.97
CA ILE A 344 -15.25 -10.89 27.06
C ILE A 344 -15.28 -12.31 26.51
N THR A 345 -16.21 -13.14 26.99
CA THR A 345 -16.33 -14.54 26.54
C THR A 345 -16.64 -14.61 25.05
N LEU A 346 -17.51 -13.72 24.55
CA LEU A 346 -17.82 -13.65 23.12
C LEU A 346 -16.60 -13.23 22.28
N SER A 347 -15.85 -12.22 22.71
CA SER A 347 -14.61 -11.79 22.05
C SER A 347 -13.56 -12.89 22.03
N PHE A 348 -13.39 -13.60 23.16
CA PHE A 348 -12.54 -14.79 23.22
C PHE A 348 -12.93 -15.79 22.14
N LEU A 349 -14.19 -16.26 22.12
CA LEU A 349 -14.65 -17.24 21.14
C LEU A 349 -14.48 -16.78 19.68
N ARG A 350 -14.79 -15.51 19.38
CA ARG A 350 -14.68 -14.95 18.02
C ARG A 350 -13.23 -14.83 17.55
N LYS A 351 -12.28 -14.61 18.47
CA LYS A 351 -10.87 -14.39 18.13
C LYS A 351 -10.03 -15.64 18.23
N THR A 352 -10.30 -16.52 19.19
CA THR A 352 -9.43 -17.66 19.51
C THR A 352 -9.90 -18.99 18.94
N SER A 353 -11.17 -19.07 18.52
CA SER A 353 -11.79 -20.30 18.06
C SER A 353 -12.23 -20.20 16.59
N SER A 354 -12.14 -21.32 15.88
CA SER A 354 -12.76 -21.47 14.56
C SER A 354 -14.26 -21.68 14.71
N THR A 355 -15.01 -20.60 14.90
CA THR A 355 -16.48 -20.64 14.99
C THR A 355 -17.16 -21.08 13.68
N ASP A 356 -16.44 -21.08 12.56
CA ASP A 356 -16.93 -21.47 11.25
C ASP A 356 -17.07 -23.00 11.07
N THR A 357 -16.43 -23.79 11.93
CA THR A 357 -16.38 -25.27 11.82
C THR A 357 -17.42 -26.00 12.67
N SER A 358 -18.16 -25.30 13.54
CA SER A 358 -19.20 -25.90 14.39
C SER A 358 -20.49 -25.09 14.34
N LEU A 359 -21.56 -25.76 13.90
CA LEU A 359 -22.90 -25.17 13.80
C LEU A 359 -23.45 -24.80 15.19
N GLU A 360 -23.19 -25.63 16.20
CA GLU A 360 -23.57 -25.38 17.59
C GLU A 360 -22.91 -24.09 18.14
N LEU A 361 -21.60 -23.94 17.94
CA LEU A 361 -20.88 -22.73 18.36
C LEU A 361 -21.41 -21.48 17.68
N LYS A 362 -21.70 -21.58 16.37
CA LYS A 362 -22.26 -20.46 15.59
C LYS A 362 -23.61 -20.00 16.14
N GLU A 363 -24.50 -20.93 16.51
CA GLU A 363 -25.79 -20.60 17.10
C GLU A 363 -25.66 -19.96 18.48
N LYS A 364 -24.77 -20.49 19.33
CA LYS A 364 -24.50 -19.96 20.68
C LYS A 364 -23.90 -18.55 20.63
N VAL A 365 -22.93 -18.32 19.74
CA VAL A 365 -22.32 -17.01 19.49
C VAL A 365 -23.36 -15.99 19.01
N ALA A 366 -24.23 -16.38 18.07
CA ALA A 366 -25.30 -15.50 17.58
C ALA A 366 -26.31 -15.13 18.69
N LYS A 367 -26.64 -16.06 19.59
CA LYS A 367 -27.48 -15.78 20.76
C LYS A 367 -26.82 -14.78 21.72
N ALA A 368 -25.52 -14.90 21.96
CA ALA A 368 -24.77 -13.96 22.80
C ALA A 368 -24.69 -12.55 22.18
N GLU A 369 -24.47 -12.46 20.87
CA GLU A 369 -24.53 -11.18 20.14
C GLU A 369 -25.91 -10.53 20.25
N LYS A 370 -26.98 -11.32 20.13
CA LYS A 370 -28.36 -10.84 20.30
C LYS A 370 -28.64 -10.34 21.72
N TYR A 371 -28.13 -11.04 22.74
CA TYR A 371 -28.21 -10.59 24.13
C TYR A 371 -27.55 -9.22 24.31
N LEU A 372 -26.29 -9.05 23.87
CA LEU A 372 -25.59 -7.76 23.96
C LEU A 372 -26.30 -6.64 23.21
N ARG A 373 -26.91 -6.96 22.04
CA ARG A 373 -27.75 -6.03 21.29
C ARG A 373 -28.96 -5.54 22.07
N THR A 374 -29.61 -6.46 22.77
CA THR A 374 -30.81 -6.15 23.56
C THR A 374 -30.46 -5.31 24.79
N GLU A 375 -29.37 -5.64 25.49
CA GLU A 375 -28.95 -4.94 26.71
C GLU A 375 -28.38 -3.53 26.47
N LEU A 376 -27.61 -3.33 25.38
CA LEU A 376 -26.99 -2.03 25.10
C LEU A 376 -27.90 -1.06 24.34
N GLY A 377 -28.87 -1.59 23.57
CA GLY A 377 -29.86 -0.81 22.81
C GLY A 377 -29.28 0.12 21.75
N SER A 378 -27.99 0.01 21.42
CA SER A 378 -27.27 0.89 20.49
C SER A 378 -26.12 0.12 19.81
N ASP A 379 -26.18 0.04 18.48
CA ASP A 379 -25.16 -0.63 17.67
C ASP A 379 -23.76 -0.04 17.88
N ASP A 380 -23.65 1.29 17.98
CA ASP A 380 -22.37 1.98 18.26
C ASP A 380 -21.75 1.55 19.60
N LYS A 381 -22.57 1.38 20.65
CA LYS A 381 -22.08 0.93 21.97
C LYS A 381 -21.60 -0.51 21.92
N ILE A 382 -22.25 -1.36 21.12
CA ILE A 382 -21.90 -2.77 20.97
C ILE A 382 -20.61 -2.91 20.18
N GLU A 383 -20.51 -2.26 19.02
CA GLU A 383 -19.31 -2.29 18.19
C GLU A 383 -18.10 -1.85 19.01
N LYS A 384 -18.26 -0.79 19.78
CA LYS A 384 -17.23 -0.24 20.65
C LYS A 384 -16.84 -1.18 21.78
N LEU A 385 -17.81 -1.75 22.49
CA LEU A 385 -17.53 -2.72 23.54
C LEU A 385 -16.78 -3.92 23.00
N LEU A 386 -17.30 -4.51 21.91
CA LEU A 386 -16.69 -5.67 21.27
C LEU A 386 -15.31 -5.35 20.71
N LYS A 387 -15.09 -4.16 20.17
CA LYS A 387 -13.77 -3.72 19.71
C LYS A 387 -12.76 -3.67 20.86
N THR A 388 -13.13 -3.10 22.00
CA THR A 388 -12.26 -3.02 23.17
C THR A 388 -11.95 -4.41 23.74
N THR A 389 -12.96 -5.27 23.91
CA THR A 389 -12.77 -6.63 24.41
C THR A 389 -11.98 -7.49 23.42
N ASP A 390 -12.22 -7.34 22.11
CA ASP A 390 -11.45 -7.98 21.04
C ASP A 390 -9.96 -7.62 21.13
N THR A 391 -9.63 -6.33 21.32
CA THR A 391 -8.25 -5.87 21.47
C THR A 391 -7.56 -6.52 22.67
N VAL A 392 -8.18 -6.47 23.85
CA VAL A 392 -7.60 -7.05 25.07
C VAL A 392 -7.40 -8.56 24.93
N VAL A 393 -8.37 -9.28 24.38
CA VAL A 393 -8.27 -10.73 24.13
C VAL A 393 -7.11 -11.05 23.19
N VAL A 394 -6.96 -10.33 22.08
CA VAL A 394 -5.86 -10.57 21.12
C VAL A 394 -4.51 -10.25 21.74
N GLU A 395 -4.39 -9.15 22.50
CA GLU A 395 -3.14 -8.80 23.19
C GLU A 395 -2.69 -9.88 24.17
N HIS A 396 -3.60 -10.48 24.93
CA HIS A 396 -3.25 -11.58 25.84
C HIS A 396 -2.97 -12.87 25.07
N ALA A 397 -3.79 -13.21 24.08
CA ALA A 397 -3.61 -14.43 23.29
C ALA A 397 -2.30 -14.46 22.47
N THR A 398 -1.71 -13.30 22.17
CA THR A 398 -0.45 -13.17 21.41
C THR A 398 0.80 -13.09 22.29
N LYS A 399 0.64 -12.91 23.61
CA LYS A 399 1.75 -12.91 24.58
C LYS A 399 2.14 -14.32 25.05
N LYS A 400 1.27 -15.29 24.85
CA LYS A 400 1.51 -16.72 25.01
C LYS A 400 2.52 -17.22 23.98
#